data_AF-R6Y497-F1
#
_entry.id   AF-R6Y497-F1
#
_cell.length_a   1.000
_cell.length_b   1.000
_cell.length_c   1.000
_cell.angle_alpha   90.00
_cell.angle_beta   90.00
_cell.angle_gamma   90.00
#
_symmetry.space_group_name_H-M   'P 1'
#
loop_
_entity.id
_entity.type
_entity.pdbx_description
1 polymer ?
#
loop_
_entity_poly.entity_id
_entity_poly.type
_entity_poly.pdbx_seq_one_letter_code
_entity_poly.pdbx_strand_id
1 'polypeptide(L)'
;MIYLTDKLAVTEGSECYMVGRPVETVQESGGKRCKAPKLRSPRYYSTMAQAVRGAVSTTLRQKVAANEITSLQEFIRQEQALQTEFTKKLEVLDL
;
A
#
# COMPACT_ATOMS: atom_id res chain seq x y z
N MET A 1 3.45 -10.22 5.10
CA MET A 1 3.43 -8.87 4.50
C MET A 1 3.83 -8.97 3.04
N ILE A 2 3.08 -8.31 2.15
CA ILE A 2 3.32 -8.26 0.70
C ILE A 2 3.61 -6.80 0.34
N TYR A 3 4.70 -6.53 -0.36
CA TYR A 3 5.04 -5.18 -0.81
C TYR A 3 4.22 -4.85 -2.07
N LEU A 4 3.45 -3.76 -2.00
CA LEU A 4 2.67 -3.25 -3.13
C LEU A 4 3.49 -2.23 -3.94
N THR A 5 4.37 -1.48 -3.27
CA THR A 5 5.39 -0.61 -3.84
C THR A 5 6.64 -0.60 -2.96
N ASP A 6 7.66 0.16 -3.35
CA ASP A 6 8.83 0.48 -2.52
C ASP A 6 8.46 1.14 -1.17
N LYS A 7 7.33 1.85 -1.12
CA LYS A 7 6.87 2.65 0.04
C LYS A 7 5.68 2.06 0.78
N LEU A 8 4.95 1.12 0.18
CA LEU A 8 3.69 0.60 0.71
C LEU A 8 3.69 -0.92 0.73
N ALA A 9 3.20 -1.47 1.83
CA ALA A 9 2.99 -2.90 1.98
C ALA A 9 1.61 -3.17 2.54
N VAL A 10 1.07 -4.35 2.19
CA VAL A 10 -0.14 -4.92 2.77
C VAL A 10 0.21 -6.05 3.73
N THR A 11 -0.49 -6.13 4.85
CA THR A 11 -0.44 -7.27 5.77
C THR A 11 -1.85 -7.69 6.14
N GLU A 12 -1.96 -8.94 6.60
CA GLU A 12 -3.16 -9.44 7.24
C GLU A 12 -3.35 -8.74 8.59
N GLY A 13 -4.59 -8.35 8.86
CA GLY A 13 -5.15 -8.11 10.18
C GLY A 13 -6.36 -9.02 10.35
N SER A 14 -6.83 -9.19 11.60
CA SER A 14 -7.73 -10.28 12.01
C SER A 14 -8.93 -10.54 11.11
N GLU A 15 -9.50 -9.51 10.48
CA GLU A 15 -10.62 -9.63 9.52
C GLU A 15 -10.47 -8.66 8.33
N CYS A 16 -9.27 -8.10 8.12
CA CYS A 16 -9.08 -7.04 7.14
C CYS A 16 -7.65 -7.00 6.60
N TYR A 17 -7.48 -6.29 5.50
CA TYR A 17 -6.17 -5.98 4.94
C TYR A 17 -5.71 -4.62 5.45
N MET A 18 -4.52 -4.60 6.01
CA MET A 18 -3.86 -3.39 6.49
C MET A 18 -2.84 -2.93 5.47
N VAL A 19 -2.95 -1.69 4.98
CA VAL A 19 -1.99 -1.09 4.04
C VAL A 19 -1.33 0.12 4.68
N GLY A 20 -0.01 0.17 4.67
CA GLY A 20 0.74 1.28 5.25
C GLY A 20 2.19 1.30 4.84
N ARG A 21 2.97 2.19 5.46
CA ARG A 21 4.42 2.20 5.27
C ARG A 21 5.05 1.15 6.18
N PRO A 22 5.82 0.20 5.63
CA PRO A 22 6.57 -0.74 6.44
C PRO A 22 7.65 0.02 7.22
N VAL A 23 7.74 -0.25 8.52
CA VAL A 23 8.77 0.24 9.42
C VAL A 23 9.37 -0.95 10.16
N GLU A 24 10.70 -0.98 10.25
CA GLU A 24 11.36 -1.90 11.16
C GLU A 24 11.19 -1.36 12.57
N THR A 25 10.48 -2.10 13.43
CA THR A 25 10.53 -1.83 14.87
C THR A 25 11.40 -2.89 15.53
N VAL A 26 12.35 -2.44 16.34
CA VAL A 26 13.05 -3.32 17.27
C VAL A 26 12.07 -3.62 18.40
N GLN A 27 11.55 -4.83 18.46
CA GLN A 27 10.83 -5.31 19.64
C GLN A 27 11.84 -6.00 20.55
N GLU A 28 11.97 -5.48 21.77
CA GLU A 28 12.66 -6.17 22.85
C GLU A 28 11.63 -7.02 23.60
N SER A 29 11.64 -8.33 23.32
CA SER A 29 10.94 -9.33 24.13
C SER A 29 11.99 -10.31 24.68
N GLY A 30 12.07 -10.41 26.00
CA GLY A 30 12.94 -11.39 26.68
C GLY A 30 14.45 -11.25 26.40
N GLY A 31 14.95 -10.03 26.15
CA GLY A 31 16.38 -9.76 25.96
C GLY A 31 16.94 -10.07 24.56
N LYS A 32 16.12 -10.55 23.62
CA LYS A 32 16.49 -10.68 22.20
C LYS A 32 15.86 -9.56 21.39
N ARG A 33 16.70 -8.79 20.70
CA ARG A 33 16.26 -7.79 19.71
C ARG A 33 15.77 -8.51 18.46
N CYS A 34 14.46 -8.63 18.34
CA CYS A 34 13.84 -9.15 17.13
C CYS A 34 13.30 -7.97 16.31
N LYS A 35 13.77 -7.84 15.06
CA LYS A 35 13.22 -6.89 14.10
C LYS A 35 11.94 -7.49 13.55
N ALA A 36 10.79 -6.98 13.97
CA ALA A 36 9.50 -7.34 13.37
C ALA A 36 9.06 -6.18 12.48
N PRO A 37 8.79 -6.41 11.17
CA PRO A 37 8.23 -5.39 10.31
C PRO A 37 6.81 -5.05 10.78
N LYS A 38 6.57 -3.77 11.06
CA LYS A 38 5.24 -3.23 11.39
C LYS A 38 4.80 -2.24 10.34
N LEU A 39 3.50 -2.00 10.25
CA LEU A 39 2.98 -0.89 9.45
C LEU A 39 2.83 0.36 10.32
N ARG A 40 3.37 1.48 9.84
CA ARG A 40 3.11 2.80 10.43
C ARG A 40 1.82 3.37 9.85
N SER A 41 0.92 3.80 10.74
CA SER A 41 -0.38 4.42 10.40
C SER A 41 -1.15 3.67 9.30
N PRO A 42 -1.42 2.36 9.50
CA PRO A 42 -2.10 1.55 8.50
C PRO A 42 -3.52 2.03 8.25
N ARG A 43 -3.95 1.94 6.99
CA ARG A 43 -5.35 2.01 6.57
C ARG A 43 -5.89 0.60 6.45
N TYR A 44 -7.15 0.42 6.80
CA TYR A 44 -7.82 -0.87 6.86
C TYR A 44 -8.82 -1.00 5.72
N TYR A 45 -8.87 -2.17 5.10
CA TYR A 45 -9.73 -2.47 3.95
C TYR A 45 -10.31 -3.87 4.10
N SER A 46 -11.58 -4.07 3.72
CA SER A 46 -12.23 -5.37 3.91
C SER A 46 -11.82 -6.40 2.85
N THR A 47 -11.36 -5.97 1.68
CA THR A 47 -10.93 -6.87 0.60
C THR A 47 -9.57 -6.48 0.04
N MET A 48 -8.87 -7.43 -0.58
CA MET A 48 -7.57 -7.17 -1.22
C MET A 48 -7.74 -6.15 -2.37
N ALA A 49 -8.84 -6.24 -3.11
CA ALA A 49 -9.17 -5.26 -4.15
C ALA A 49 -9.28 -3.83 -3.59
N GLN A 50 -9.95 -3.64 -2.46
CA GLN A 50 -10.00 -2.34 -1.79
C GLN A 50 -8.62 -1.90 -1.28
N ALA A 51 -7.85 -2.83 -0.69
CA ALA A 51 -6.53 -2.56 -0.15
C ALA A 51 -5.59 -1.96 -1.19
N VAL A 52 -5.55 -2.56 -2.38
CA VAL A 52 -4.66 -2.07 -3.41
C VAL A 52 -5.20 -0.82 -4.11
N ARG A 53 -6.53 -0.64 -4.30
CA ARG A 53 -7.08 0.65 -4.74
C ARG A 53 -6.66 1.77 -3.78
N GLY A 54 -6.72 1.51 -2.49
CA GLY A 54 -6.22 2.40 -1.44
C GLY A 54 -4.72 2.67 -1.55
N ALA A 55 -3.92 1.66 -1.91
CA ALA A 55 -2.49 1.80 -2.15
C ALA A 55 -2.21 2.70 -3.35
N VAL A 56 -2.90 2.53 -4.49
CA VAL A 56 -2.79 3.39 -5.68
C VAL A 56 -3.05 4.84 -5.33
N SER A 57 -4.17 5.13 -4.67
CA SER A 57 -4.51 6.48 -4.20
C SER A 57 -3.45 7.06 -3.26
N THR A 58 -2.82 6.21 -2.45
CA THR A 58 -1.74 6.63 -1.54
C THR A 58 -0.45 6.93 -2.31
N THR A 59 -0.10 6.12 -3.31
CA THR A 59 1.06 6.35 -4.19
C THR A 59 0.93 7.66 -4.95
N LEU A 60 -0.23 7.92 -5.58
CA LEU A 60 -0.47 9.17 -6.31
C LEU A 60 -0.34 10.39 -5.39
N ARG A 61 -0.91 10.34 -4.18
CA ARG A 61 -0.73 11.41 -3.18
C ARG A 61 0.72 11.60 -2.78
N GLN A 62 1.51 10.53 -2.66
CA GLN A 62 2.95 10.64 -2.39
C GLN A 62 3.70 11.31 -3.53
N LYS A 63 3.35 11.00 -4.80
CA LYS A 63 3.94 11.65 -5.98
C LYS A 63 3.59 13.15 -6.05
N VAL A 64 2.36 13.52 -5.72
CA VAL A 64 1.96 14.93 -5.58
C VAL A 64 2.78 15.61 -4.48
N ALA A 65 2.90 15.00 -3.30
CA ALA A 65 3.70 15.53 -2.20
C ALA A 65 5.21 15.65 -2.53
N ALA A 66 5.71 14.82 -3.44
CA ALA A 66 7.09 14.85 -3.93
C ALA A 66 7.31 15.82 -5.11
N ASN A 67 6.27 16.56 -5.54
CA ASN A 67 6.28 17.39 -6.76
C ASN A 67 6.60 16.61 -8.06
N GLU A 68 6.40 15.28 -8.07
CA GLU A 68 6.51 14.46 -9.28
C GLU A 68 5.25 14.57 -10.17
N ILE A 69 4.11 14.88 -9.55
CA ILE A 69 2.86 15.24 -10.23
C ILE A 69 2.53 16.68 -9.85
N THR A 70 2.62 17.58 -10.83
CA THR A 70 2.42 19.02 -10.64
C THR A 70 1.16 19.55 -11.30
N SER A 71 0.46 18.73 -12.09
CA SER A 71 -0.77 19.11 -12.78
C SER A 71 -1.88 18.07 -12.61
N LEU A 72 -3.12 18.53 -12.67
CA LEU A 72 -4.29 17.66 -12.61
C LEU A 72 -4.36 16.69 -13.78
N GLN A 73 -3.96 17.13 -14.98
CA GLN A 73 -3.94 16.28 -16.17
C GLN A 73 -2.97 15.10 -15.99
N GLU A 74 -1.79 15.35 -15.43
CA GLU A 74 -0.82 14.29 -15.15
C GLU A 74 -1.31 13.34 -14.05
N PHE A 75 -1.99 13.88 -13.03
CA PHE A 75 -2.62 13.07 -11.99
C PHE A 75 -3.62 12.08 -12.58
N ILE A 76 -4.57 12.57 -13.39
CA ILE A 76 -5.62 11.76 -14.02
C ILE A 76 -4.99 10.69 -14.93
N ARG A 77 -3.98 11.07 -15.73
CA ARG A 77 -3.28 10.14 -16.62
C ARG A 77 -2.63 8.98 -15.85
N GLN A 78 -1.93 9.29 -14.76
CA GLN A 78 -1.29 8.25 -13.93
C GLN A 78 -2.32 7.41 -13.17
N GLU A 79 -3.41 8.03 -12.69
CA GLU A 79 -4.50 7.30 -12.03
C GLU A 79 -5.14 6.28 -12.97
N GLN A 80 -5.46 6.67 -14.20
CA GLN A 80 -6.04 5.77 -15.21
C GLN A 80 -5.09 4.63 -15.57
N ALA A 81 -3.80 4.92 -15.74
CA ALA A 81 -2.79 3.90 -16.03
C ALA A 81 -2.69 2.87 -14.88
N LEU A 82 -2.62 3.35 -13.64
CA LEU A 82 -2.56 2.49 -12.45
C LEU A 82 -3.85 1.70 -12.23
N GLN A 83 -5.01 2.30 -12.45
CA GLN A 83 -6.29 1.59 -12.39
C GLN A 83 -6.36 0.47 -13.43
N THR A 84 -5.90 0.73 -14.67
CA THR A 84 -5.90 -0.28 -15.74
C THR A 84 -4.96 -1.43 -15.42
N GLU A 85 -3.74 -1.13 -14.98
CA GLU A 85 -2.78 -2.16 -14.56
C GLU A 85 -3.34 -2.98 -13.40
N PHE A 86 -4.04 -2.32 -12.48
CA PHE A 86 -4.54 -2.97 -11.30
C PHE A 86 -5.77 -3.85 -11.55
N THR A 87 -6.71 -3.39 -12.39
CA THR A 87 -7.85 -4.19 -12.83
C THR A 87 -7.36 -5.50 -13.46
N LYS A 88 -6.35 -5.44 -14.34
CA LYS A 88 -5.75 -6.65 -14.93
C LYS A 88 -5.15 -7.61 -13.91
N LYS A 89 -4.57 -7.10 -12.82
CA LYS A 89 -4.00 -7.93 -11.74
C LYS A 89 -5.09 -8.53 -10.84
N LEU A 90 -6.21 -7.84 -10.66
CA LEU A 90 -7.37 -8.34 -9.92
C LEU A 90 -8.17 -9.39 -10.68
N GLU A 91 -8.24 -9.30 -12.00
CA GLU A 91 -8.87 -10.34 -12.84
C GLU A 91 -8.27 -11.74 -12.60
N VAL A 92 -7.01 -11.80 -12.15
CA VAL A 92 -6.31 -13.05 -11.78
C VAL A 92 -6.76 -13.58 -10.40
N LEU A 93 -7.32 -12.72 -9.54
CA LEU A 93 -7.74 -13.06 -8.17
C LEU A 93 -9.22 -13.41 -8.06
N ASP A 94 -10.05 -13.08 -9.05
CA ASP A 94 -11.48 -13.44 -9.13
C ASP A 94 -11.72 -14.83 -9.78
N LEU A 95 -10.76 -15.76 -9.66
CA LEU A 95 -10.87 -17.17 -10.09
C LEU A 95 -11.22 -18.11 -8.92
#